data_AF-A0A1C4KET3-F1
#
_entry.id   AF-A0A1C4KET3-F1
#
_cell.length_a   1.000
_cell.length_b   1.000
_cell.length_c   1.000
_cell.angle_alpha   90.00
_cell.angle_beta   90.00
_cell.angle_gamma   90.00
#
_symmetry.space_group_name_H-M   'P 1'
#
loop_
_entity.id
_entity.type
_entity.pdbx_description
1 polymer ?
#
loop_
_entity_poly.entity_id
_entity_poly.type
_entity_poly.pdbx_seq_one_letter_code
_entity_poly.pdbx_strand_id
1 'polypeptide(L)'
;MVTRLNRSTLVSALVVATALALVALGLSAIANAGPAAAGAAPKAAGEPAAASHAMRGHKMAPAKPVAFGDDPDGDGYIPADPPVTGVEPSDEIPPHRYFHEFQANCSVNHTAPDDPIVYPGQAGASHDHTFMGNDTTDANSTTASLSAGGTKCVAPGDRSAYWMPTSTTGTRRSARSAPDHLLQGRSHRLPHRP
;
A
#
# COMPACT_ATOMS: atom_id res chain seq x y z
N MET A 1 -53.27 -6.74 49.23
CA MET A 1 -51.81 -6.55 49.27
C MET A 1 -51.40 -5.92 47.94
N VAL A 2 -51.17 -4.60 47.90
CA VAL A 2 -50.82 -3.89 46.65
C VAL A 2 -49.30 -3.95 46.48
N THR A 3 -48.83 -4.72 45.52
CA THR A 3 -47.42 -4.83 45.16
C THR A 3 -46.96 -3.51 44.55
N ARG A 4 -46.15 -2.73 45.27
CA ARG A 4 -45.51 -1.52 44.71
C ARG A 4 -44.42 -1.97 43.75
N LEU A 5 -44.66 -1.82 42.44
CA LEU A 5 -43.61 -2.03 41.44
C LEU A 5 -42.53 -0.96 41.59
N ASN A 6 -41.27 -1.37 41.64
CA ASN A 6 -40.13 -0.46 41.74
C ASN A 6 -39.95 0.35 40.46
N ARG A 7 -39.61 1.62 40.60
CA ARG A 7 -39.38 2.53 39.45
C ARG A 7 -38.33 1.99 38.47
N SER A 8 -37.32 1.27 38.97
CA SER A 8 -36.31 0.62 38.15
C SER A 8 -36.84 -0.51 37.28
N THR A 9 -37.81 -1.31 37.77
CA THR A 9 -38.40 -2.38 36.95
C THR A 9 -39.32 -1.82 35.86
N LEU A 10 -39.98 -0.69 36.11
CA LEU A 10 -40.76 0.02 35.10
C LEU A 10 -39.87 0.61 34.00
N VAL A 11 -38.74 1.22 34.36
CA VAL A 11 -37.80 1.79 33.37
C VAL A 11 -37.17 0.69 32.51
N SER A 12 -36.72 -0.41 33.12
CA SER A 12 -36.15 -1.53 32.35
C SER A 12 -37.16 -2.18 31.42
N ALA A 13 -38.41 -2.36 31.87
CA ALA A 13 -39.49 -2.89 31.02
C ALA A 13 -39.78 -1.97 29.83
N LEU A 14 -39.74 -0.65 30.04
CA LEU A 14 -39.97 0.33 28.98
C LEU A 14 -38.85 0.33 27.93
N VAL A 15 -37.58 0.21 28.36
CA VAL A 15 -36.41 0.13 27.45
C VAL A 15 -36.47 -1.15 26.62
N VAL A 16 -36.80 -2.28 27.23
CA VAL A 16 -36.91 -3.55 26.49
C VAL A 16 -38.08 -3.52 25.51
N ALA A 17 -39.24 -3.00 25.91
CA ALA A 17 -40.41 -2.88 25.04
C ALA A 17 -40.16 -1.94 23.84
N THR A 18 -39.47 -0.81 24.05
CA THR A 18 -39.12 0.13 22.97
C THR A 18 -38.09 -0.46 22.00
N ALA A 19 -37.08 -1.18 22.51
CA ALA A 19 -36.12 -1.89 21.65
C ALA A 19 -36.79 -2.96 20.77
N LEU A 20 -37.70 -3.75 21.35
CA LEU A 20 -38.47 -4.76 20.60
C LEU A 20 -39.39 -4.13 19.55
N ALA A 21 -40.04 -3.01 19.86
CA ALA A 21 -40.87 -2.28 18.90
C ALA A 21 -40.07 -1.74 17.71
N LEU A 22 -38.87 -1.21 17.94
CA LEU A 22 -37.98 -0.72 16.88
C LEU A 22 -37.50 -1.85 15.95
N VAL A 23 -37.19 -3.02 16.51
CA VAL A 23 -36.81 -4.21 15.71
C VAL A 23 -37.99 -4.71 14.87
N ALA A 24 -39.20 -4.75 15.42
CA ALA A 24 -40.41 -5.17 14.68
C ALA A 24 -40.76 -4.21 13.53
N LEU A 25 -40.63 -2.89 13.77
CA LEU A 25 -40.85 -1.87 12.74
C LEU A 25 -39.77 -1.92 11.64
N GLY A 26 -38.51 -2.20 12.01
CA GLY A 26 -37.42 -2.39 11.05
C GLY A 26 -37.61 -3.62 10.15
N LEU A 27 -38.21 -4.70 10.68
CA LEU A 27 -38.50 -5.91 9.91
C LEU A 27 -39.66 -5.73 8.92
N SER A 28 -40.58 -4.80 9.20
CA SER A 28 -41.74 -4.51 8.33
C SER A 28 -41.35 -3.67 7.10
N ALA A 29 -40.26 -2.91 7.17
CA ALA A 29 -39.77 -2.11 6.05
C ALA A 29 -39.12 -2.95 4.92
N ILE A 30 -38.72 -4.20 5.22
CA ILE A 30 -38.06 -5.08 4.26
C ILE A 30 -39.10 -5.91 3.47
N ALA A 31 -40.30 -6.11 4.02
CA ALA A 31 -41.36 -6.94 3.42
C ALA A 31 -42.32 -6.18 2.49
N ASN A 32 -42.30 -4.83 2.49
CA ASN A 32 -43.19 -3.99 1.66
C ASN A 32 -42.54 -3.46 0.37
N ALA A 33 -41.31 -3.84 0.05
CA ALA A 33 -40.70 -3.61 -1.27
C ALA A 33 -41.20 -4.65 -2.28
N GLY A 34 -42.48 -4.56 -2.65
CA GLY A 34 -43.04 -5.28 -3.79
C GLY A 34 -42.51 -4.72 -5.13
N PRO A 35 -42.59 -5.51 -6.22
CA PRO A 35 -41.91 -5.22 -7.48
C PRO A 35 -42.52 -3.98 -8.16
N ALA A 36 -41.65 -3.02 -8.51
CA ALA A 36 -42.06 -1.93 -9.39
C ALA A 36 -42.51 -2.50 -10.75
N ALA A 37 -43.64 -1.97 -11.22
CA ALA A 37 -44.43 -2.46 -12.34
C ALA A 37 -43.66 -2.57 -13.67
N ALA A 38 -44.03 -3.61 -14.44
CA ALA A 38 -43.67 -3.81 -15.83
C ALA A 38 -44.11 -2.63 -16.70
N GLY A 39 -43.14 -1.84 -17.17
CA GLY A 39 -43.31 -0.83 -18.20
C GLY A 39 -42.19 -0.98 -19.23
N ALA A 40 -42.57 -1.42 -20.43
CA ALA A 40 -41.78 -1.47 -21.67
C ALA A 40 -40.41 -2.16 -21.60
N ALA A 41 -40.34 -3.37 -22.18
CA ALA A 41 -39.08 -4.07 -22.42
C ALA A 41 -38.10 -3.20 -23.24
N PRO A 42 -36.94 -2.80 -22.69
CA PRO A 42 -35.85 -2.34 -23.50
C PRO A 42 -35.32 -3.55 -24.27
N LYS A 43 -35.21 -3.38 -25.59
CA LYS A 43 -34.53 -4.31 -26.50
C LYS A 43 -33.24 -4.80 -25.83
N ALA A 44 -33.03 -6.12 -25.77
CA ALA A 44 -31.87 -6.74 -25.14
C ALA A 44 -30.59 -5.95 -25.48
N ALA A 45 -30.10 -5.20 -24.50
CA ALA A 45 -28.74 -4.71 -24.52
C ALA A 45 -27.87 -5.97 -24.53
N GLY A 46 -26.96 -6.05 -25.50
CA GLY A 46 -26.10 -7.21 -25.70
C GLY A 46 -25.42 -7.64 -24.41
N GLU A 47 -24.95 -8.90 -24.41
CA GLU A 47 -24.09 -9.48 -23.37
C GLU A 47 -23.25 -8.40 -22.68
N PRO A 48 -23.16 -8.40 -21.33
CA PRO A 48 -22.21 -7.53 -20.67
C PRO A 48 -20.88 -7.83 -21.33
N ALA A 49 -20.34 -6.86 -22.08
CA ALA A 49 -18.98 -6.92 -22.52
C ALA A 49 -18.22 -7.07 -21.22
N ALA A 50 -17.76 -8.29 -20.95
CA ALA A 50 -16.71 -8.52 -19.99
C ALA A 50 -15.63 -7.56 -20.48
N ALA A 51 -15.53 -6.41 -19.81
CA ALA A 51 -14.37 -5.57 -19.91
C ALA A 51 -13.26 -6.48 -19.36
N SER A 52 -12.74 -7.29 -20.26
CA SER A 52 -11.39 -7.76 -20.21
C SER A 52 -10.62 -6.46 -20.20
N HIS A 53 -10.39 -5.93 -19.00
CA HIS A 53 -9.18 -5.20 -18.73
C HIS A 53 -8.08 -6.20 -19.05
N ALA A 54 -7.78 -6.32 -20.34
CA ALA A 54 -6.49 -6.79 -20.76
C ALA A 54 -5.55 -5.87 -20.01
N MET A 55 -4.93 -6.39 -18.97
CA MET A 55 -3.68 -5.88 -18.44
C MET A 55 -2.71 -6.02 -19.61
N ARG A 56 -2.85 -5.14 -20.60
CA ARG A 56 -1.94 -4.99 -21.72
C ARG A 56 -0.74 -4.38 -21.05
N GLY A 57 0.09 -5.26 -20.47
CA GLY A 57 1.22 -4.85 -19.65
C GLY A 57 1.98 -3.78 -20.40
N HIS A 58 2.24 -2.66 -19.74
CA HIS A 58 3.13 -1.65 -20.28
C HIS A 58 4.49 -2.31 -20.43
N LYS A 59 4.82 -2.72 -21.66
CA LYS A 59 6.13 -3.26 -21.98
C LYS A 59 7.09 -2.09 -22.05
N MET A 60 7.84 -1.90 -20.97
CA MET A 60 9.02 -1.06 -21.03
C MET A 60 10.08 -1.77 -21.87
N ALA A 61 10.89 -1.02 -22.61
CA ALA A 61 12.05 -1.59 -23.27
C ALA A 61 12.95 -2.22 -22.20
N PRO A 62 13.64 -3.34 -22.47
CA PRO A 62 14.63 -3.84 -21.52
C PRO A 62 15.72 -2.78 -21.37
N ALA A 63 16.04 -2.44 -20.13
CA ALA A 63 17.20 -1.64 -19.85
C ALA A 63 18.46 -2.37 -20.31
N LYS A 64 19.33 -1.65 -21.01
CA LYS A 64 20.70 -2.10 -21.24
C LYS A 64 21.58 -1.46 -20.17
N PRO A 65 22.48 -2.21 -19.52
CA PRO A 65 23.51 -1.62 -18.68
C PRO A 65 24.24 -0.52 -19.47
N VAL A 66 24.46 0.61 -18.79
CA VAL A 66 25.19 1.77 -19.31
C VAL A 66 26.18 2.19 -18.24
N ALA A 67 27.37 2.60 -18.66
CA ALA A 67 28.36 3.15 -17.75
C ALA A 67 27.81 4.41 -17.07
N PHE A 68 27.63 4.36 -15.75
CA PHE A 68 27.10 5.45 -14.94
C PHE A 68 27.42 5.26 -13.45
N GLY A 69 27.81 6.36 -12.79
CA GLY A 69 27.85 6.43 -11.33
C GLY A 69 28.75 5.36 -10.69
N ASP A 70 28.13 4.47 -9.92
CA ASP A 70 28.81 3.37 -9.22
C ASP A 70 29.19 2.20 -10.15
N ASP A 71 28.69 2.17 -11.39
CA ASP A 71 29.03 1.22 -12.46
C ASP A 71 29.75 1.97 -13.61
N PRO A 72 31.06 2.28 -13.48
CA PRO A 72 31.77 3.08 -14.47
C PRO A 72 32.09 2.34 -15.77
N ASP A 73 32.02 1.00 -15.81
CA ASP A 73 32.28 0.21 -17.02
C ASP A 73 30.99 -0.23 -17.74
N GLY A 74 29.85 -0.15 -17.06
CA GLY A 74 28.53 -0.39 -17.64
C GLY A 74 28.25 -1.87 -17.89
N ASP A 75 28.90 -2.78 -17.15
CA ASP A 75 28.66 -4.21 -17.28
C ASP A 75 27.44 -4.71 -16.48
N GLY A 76 26.86 -3.83 -15.65
CA GLY A 76 25.70 -4.10 -14.79
C GLY A 76 26.07 -4.67 -13.42
N TYR A 77 27.35 -4.73 -13.07
CA TYR A 77 27.86 -5.23 -11.80
C TYR A 77 28.61 -4.14 -11.03
N ILE A 78 28.06 -3.75 -9.87
CA ILE A 78 28.72 -2.82 -8.95
C ILE A 78 29.51 -3.61 -7.91
N PRO A 79 30.86 -3.61 -7.94
CA PRO A 79 31.67 -4.32 -6.95
C PRO A 79 31.62 -3.62 -5.59
N ALA A 80 31.69 -4.41 -4.51
CA ALA A 80 31.99 -3.86 -3.19
C ALA A 80 33.46 -3.39 -3.14
N ASP A 81 33.71 -2.22 -2.55
CA ASP A 81 35.07 -1.70 -2.33
C ASP A 81 35.35 -1.47 -0.83
N PRO A 82 36.29 -2.22 -0.21
CA PRO A 82 36.99 -3.36 -0.78
C PRO A 82 36.06 -4.56 -0.98
N PRO A 83 36.39 -5.51 -1.89
CA PRO A 83 35.59 -6.71 -2.08
C PRO A 83 35.42 -7.47 -0.77
N VAL A 84 34.20 -7.94 -0.51
CA VAL A 84 33.92 -8.81 0.64
C VAL A 84 34.53 -10.19 0.34
N THR A 85 35.74 -10.42 0.84
CA THR A 85 36.47 -11.69 0.69
C THR A 85 36.52 -12.45 2.01
N GLY A 86 36.65 -13.78 1.95
CA GLY A 86 36.85 -14.62 3.14
C GLY A 86 35.60 -14.82 4.00
N VAL A 87 34.41 -14.51 3.46
CA VAL A 87 33.14 -14.88 4.10
C VAL A 87 32.90 -16.38 3.91
N GLU A 88 32.84 -17.12 5.02
CA GLU A 88 32.32 -18.48 5.03
C GLU A 88 30.79 -18.40 4.98
N PRO A 89 30.13 -18.91 3.92
CA PRO A 89 28.68 -18.91 3.86
C PRO A 89 28.09 -19.61 5.09
N SER A 90 27.09 -18.99 5.71
CA SER A 90 26.40 -19.61 6.84
C SER A 90 25.50 -20.74 6.34
N ASP A 91 25.80 -21.97 6.74
CA ASP A 91 24.89 -23.11 6.59
C ASP A 91 23.83 -23.19 7.70
N GLU A 92 23.95 -22.33 8.73
CA GLU A 92 22.96 -22.23 9.80
C GLU A 92 21.62 -21.74 9.23
N ILE A 93 20.56 -22.52 9.46
CA ILE A 93 19.20 -22.09 9.22
C ILE A 93 18.77 -21.27 10.44
N PRO A 94 18.70 -19.93 10.36
CA PRO A 94 18.33 -19.13 11.51
C PRO A 94 16.93 -19.54 11.98
N PRO A 95 16.68 -19.56 13.31
CA PRO A 95 15.37 -19.93 13.83
C PRO A 95 14.32 -19.00 13.23
N HIS A 96 13.21 -19.60 12.80
CA HIS A 96 12.10 -18.90 12.16
C HIS A 96 11.73 -17.66 12.95
N ARG A 97 12.01 -16.49 12.36
CA ARG A 97 11.46 -15.23 12.84
C ARG A 97 10.05 -15.12 12.27
N TYR A 98 9.09 -14.76 13.12
CA TYR A 98 7.70 -14.61 12.72
C TYR A 98 7.50 -13.46 11.70
N PHE A 99 8.48 -12.57 11.56
CA PHE A 99 8.46 -11.45 10.61
C PHE A 99 9.64 -11.55 9.65
N HIS A 100 9.34 -11.65 8.35
CA HIS A 100 10.29 -11.50 7.25
C HIS A 100 10.11 -10.09 6.68
N GLU A 101 10.53 -9.09 7.44
CA GLU A 101 10.23 -7.70 7.16
C GLU A 101 11.49 -6.86 7.25
N PHE A 102 11.71 -6.04 6.23
CA PHE A 102 12.61 -4.91 6.30
C PHE A 102 11.79 -3.67 6.70
N GLN A 103 12.14 -3.04 7.82
CA GLN A 103 11.41 -1.86 8.29
C GLN A 103 11.93 -0.58 7.66
N ALA A 104 11.17 -0.03 6.71
CA ALA A 104 11.36 1.32 6.19
C ALA A 104 10.24 2.23 6.72
N ASN A 105 10.48 2.95 7.83
CA ASN A 105 9.52 3.95 8.31
C ASN A 105 9.82 5.32 7.73
N CYS A 106 9.42 5.53 6.48
CA CYS A 106 9.78 6.73 5.73
C CYS A 106 8.56 7.35 5.06
N SER A 107 8.42 8.67 5.17
CA SER A 107 7.38 9.42 4.49
C SER A 107 7.66 9.52 2.98
N VAL A 108 6.59 9.70 2.21
CA VAL A 108 6.66 10.03 0.79
C VAL A 108 7.32 11.39 0.62
N ASN A 109 8.18 11.49 -0.39
CA ASN A 109 8.93 12.68 -0.69
C ASN A 109 8.47 13.30 -2.03
N HIS A 110 8.49 12.55 -3.15
CA HIS A 110 8.02 13.02 -4.45
C HIS A 110 7.59 11.86 -5.37
N THR A 111 7.12 12.19 -6.58
CA THR A 111 6.88 11.23 -7.67
C THR A 111 7.64 11.66 -8.92
N ALA A 112 8.30 10.73 -9.59
CA ALA A 112 8.99 10.99 -10.85
C ALA A 112 9.04 9.73 -11.74
N PRO A 113 9.08 9.89 -13.08
CA PRO A 113 9.30 8.80 -14.04
C PRO A 113 10.77 8.34 -14.11
N ASP A 114 11.40 8.13 -12.96
CA ASP A 114 12.81 7.78 -12.82
C ASP A 114 12.99 6.42 -12.14
N ASP A 115 14.02 5.67 -12.53
CA ASP A 115 14.41 4.41 -11.88
C ASP A 115 15.95 4.32 -11.90
N PRO A 116 16.64 4.67 -10.80
CA PRO A 116 18.10 4.69 -10.78
C PRO A 116 18.76 3.31 -10.90
N ILE A 117 18.00 2.21 -10.72
CA ILE A 117 18.52 0.85 -10.87
C ILE A 117 18.31 0.36 -12.31
N VAL A 118 17.08 0.50 -12.83
CA VAL A 118 16.75 -0.02 -14.15
C VAL A 118 17.24 0.93 -15.25
N TYR A 119 17.16 2.25 -15.05
CA TYR A 119 17.55 3.26 -16.03
C TYR A 119 18.53 4.29 -15.42
N PRO A 120 19.73 3.86 -15.00
CA PRO A 120 20.71 4.76 -14.39
C PRO A 120 21.09 5.89 -15.36
N GLY A 121 21.11 7.12 -14.85
CA GLY A 121 21.41 8.35 -15.58
C GLY A 121 20.35 8.78 -16.60
N GLN A 122 19.20 8.10 -16.67
CA GLN A 122 18.20 8.29 -17.72
C GLN A 122 16.86 8.79 -17.14
N ALA A 123 16.82 10.08 -16.79
CA ALA A 123 15.61 10.71 -16.26
C ALA A 123 14.43 10.60 -17.24
N GLY A 124 13.25 10.22 -16.74
CA GLY A 124 12.04 10.05 -17.53
C GLY A 124 11.93 8.75 -18.33
N ALA A 125 12.91 7.85 -18.24
CA ALA A 125 12.90 6.60 -19.00
C ALA A 125 12.01 5.50 -18.38
N SER A 126 11.62 5.63 -17.10
CA SER A 126 10.74 4.66 -16.43
C SER A 126 9.27 5.08 -16.46
N HIS A 127 8.41 4.22 -15.94
CA HIS A 127 7.09 4.66 -15.52
C HIS A 127 7.19 5.48 -14.23
N ASP A 128 6.10 6.16 -13.86
CA ASP A 128 6.04 7.03 -12.68
C ASP A 128 6.21 6.21 -11.39
N HIS A 129 7.15 6.61 -10.55
CA HIS A 129 7.43 6.02 -9.25
C HIS A 129 7.15 7.03 -8.14
N THR A 130 6.64 6.53 -7.01
CA THR A 130 6.53 7.28 -5.76
C THR A 130 7.74 6.97 -4.90
N PHE A 131 8.48 8.00 -4.51
CA PHE A 131 9.73 7.89 -3.75
C PHE A 131 9.53 8.20 -2.27
N MET A 132 10.24 7.45 -1.43
CA MET A 132 10.29 7.55 0.03
C MET A 132 11.76 7.43 0.51
N GLY A 133 12.01 7.87 1.74
CA GLY A 133 13.34 7.76 2.37
C GLY A 133 14.27 8.89 1.94
N ASN A 134 15.35 8.57 1.23
CA ASN A 134 16.29 9.57 0.76
C ASN A 134 15.60 10.63 -0.11
N ASP A 135 15.69 11.90 0.30
CA ASP A 135 14.99 13.01 -0.36
C ASP A 135 15.72 13.59 -1.57
N THR A 136 16.84 12.99 -1.95
CA THR A 136 17.62 13.33 -3.15
C THR A 136 17.58 12.25 -4.22
N THR A 137 16.79 11.19 -4.03
CA THR A 137 16.69 10.08 -5.00
C THR A 137 16.16 10.57 -6.34
N ASP A 138 16.91 10.39 -7.41
CA ASP A 138 16.49 10.60 -8.80
C ASP A 138 17.21 9.61 -9.75
N ALA A 139 17.01 9.73 -11.06
CA ALA A 139 17.68 8.87 -12.05
C ALA A 139 19.23 8.93 -12.00
N ASN A 140 19.82 9.98 -11.43
CA ASN A 140 21.26 10.16 -11.29
C ASN A 140 21.81 9.72 -9.92
N SER A 141 21.00 9.07 -9.10
CA SER A 141 21.42 8.61 -7.77
C SER A 141 22.65 7.70 -7.85
N THR A 142 23.61 7.95 -6.98
CA THR A 142 24.75 7.08 -6.70
C THR A 142 24.83 6.80 -5.21
N THR A 143 25.58 5.80 -4.80
CA THR A 143 25.81 5.50 -3.39
C THR A 143 26.39 6.71 -2.66
N ALA A 144 27.27 7.48 -3.33
CA ALA A 144 27.84 8.71 -2.80
C ALA A 144 26.78 9.83 -2.65
N SER A 145 25.91 10.04 -3.65
CA SER A 145 24.87 11.08 -3.56
C SER A 145 23.84 10.73 -2.49
N LEU A 146 23.41 9.47 -2.42
CA LEU A 146 22.49 8.99 -1.38
C LEU A 146 23.11 9.12 0.01
N SER A 147 24.39 8.75 0.17
CA SER A 147 25.10 8.90 1.44
C SER A 147 25.24 10.36 1.88
N ALA A 148 25.30 11.32 0.95
CA ALA A 148 25.36 12.75 1.26
C ALA A 148 23.96 13.39 1.45
N GLY A 149 22.90 12.74 0.99
CA GLY A 149 21.53 13.25 1.00
C GLY A 149 20.85 13.27 2.37
N GLY A 150 19.70 13.94 2.42
CA GLY A 150 18.79 13.92 3.56
C GLY A 150 17.90 12.68 3.57
N THR A 151 17.04 12.57 4.58
CA THR A 151 16.09 11.46 4.70
C THR A 151 14.74 11.93 5.24
N LYS A 152 13.66 11.31 4.75
CA LYS A 152 12.31 11.36 5.30
C LYS A 152 11.99 10.15 6.19
N CYS A 153 12.99 9.33 6.52
CA CYS A 153 12.84 8.23 7.45
C CYS A 153 12.86 8.71 8.90
N VAL A 154 12.11 8.02 9.77
CA VAL A 154 12.14 8.24 11.22
C VAL A 154 13.53 7.92 11.79
N ALA A 155 14.20 6.91 11.23
CA ALA A 155 15.59 6.60 11.55
C ALA A 155 16.53 7.56 10.81
N PRO A 156 17.24 8.48 11.49
CA PRO A 156 18.04 9.52 10.80
C PRO A 156 19.25 8.96 10.04
N GLY A 157 19.69 7.74 10.39
CA GLY A 157 20.77 7.04 9.71
C GLY A 157 20.34 6.30 8.46
N ASP A 158 19.03 6.13 8.23
CA ASP A 158 18.54 5.49 7.01
C ASP A 158 18.51 6.51 5.86
N ARG A 159 19.57 6.49 5.06
CA ARG A 159 19.72 7.28 3.82
C ARG A 159 19.41 6.46 2.57
N SER A 160 18.72 5.33 2.71
CA SER A 160 18.38 4.46 1.59
C SER A 160 17.27 5.09 0.75
N ALA A 161 17.28 4.77 -0.54
CA ALA A 161 16.21 5.14 -1.46
C ALA A 161 15.16 4.00 -1.52
N TYR A 162 13.88 4.35 -1.38
CA TYR A 162 12.77 3.42 -1.55
C TYR A 162 11.78 3.99 -2.55
N TRP A 163 11.29 3.17 -3.48
CA TRP A 163 10.25 3.59 -4.42
C TRP A 163 9.36 2.44 -4.85
N MET A 164 8.17 2.80 -5.32
CA MET A 164 7.18 1.87 -5.84
C MET A 164 6.43 2.49 -7.02
N PRO A 165 5.86 1.69 -7.94
CA PRO A 165 5.05 2.20 -9.03
C PRO A 165 3.91 3.11 -8.51
N THR A 166 3.79 4.31 -9.07
CA THR A 166 2.72 5.23 -8.69
C THR A 166 1.39 4.70 -9.21
N SER A 167 0.48 4.37 -8.30
CA SER A 167 -0.89 3.99 -8.68
C SER A 167 -1.68 5.22 -9.13
N THR A 168 -2.36 5.13 -10.27
CA THR A 168 -3.23 6.20 -10.80
C THR A 168 -4.68 5.73 -10.94
N THR A 169 -5.64 6.58 -10.58
CA THR A 169 -7.05 6.38 -10.93
C THR A 169 -7.46 7.44 -11.96
N GLY A 170 -7.59 7.04 -13.23
CA GLY A 170 -7.70 7.99 -14.34
C GLY A 170 -6.41 8.80 -14.48
N THR A 171 -6.52 10.14 -14.57
CA THR A 171 -5.35 11.04 -14.61
C THR A 171 -4.82 11.44 -13.23
N ARG A 172 -5.45 10.97 -12.14
CA ARG A 172 -5.04 11.32 -10.78
C ARG A 172 -4.08 10.28 -10.24
N ARG A 173 -2.88 10.72 -9.86
CA ARG A 173 -1.98 9.95 -9.00
C ARG A 173 -2.64 9.73 -7.64
N SER A 174 -2.61 8.51 -7.16
CA SER A 174 -2.98 8.19 -5.79
C SER A 174 -1.87 8.71 -4.88
N ALA A 175 -2.00 9.95 -4.41
CA ALA A 175 -1.14 10.51 -3.36
C ALA A 175 -1.30 9.80 -1.99
N ARG A 176 -2.01 8.67 -1.96
CA ARG A 176 -2.52 7.98 -0.77
C ARG A 176 -1.99 6.55 -0.65
N SER A 177 -0.74 6.34 -1.03
CA SER A 177 0.06 5.16 -0.71
C SER A 177 1.47 5.67 -0.50
N ALA A 178 2.06 5.72 0.68
CA ALA A 178 1.73 5.06 1.93
C ALA A 178 1.01 6.02 2.91
N PRO A 179 0.18 5.52 3.86
CA PRO A 179 0.06 6.25 5.12
C PRO A 179 1.47 6.46 5.66
N ASP A 180 1.76 7.58 6.32
CA ASP A 180 3.06 8.03 6.83
C ASP A 180 3.93 6.98 7.58
N HIS A 181 3.43 5.75 7.79
CA HIS A 181 4.05 4.67 8.55
C HIS A 181 3.79 3.26 7.99
N LEU A 182 3.80 3.02 6.67
CA LEU A 182 3.57 1.64 6.22
C LEU A 182 4.34 1.17 4.98
N LEU A 183 5.66 1.03 5.14
CA LEU A 183 6.33 -0.23 4.79
C LEU A 183 6.60 -1.08 6.05
N GLN A 184 5.81 -0.87 7.11
CA GLN A 184 5.72 -1.83 8.20
C GLN A 184 4.68 -2.88 7.86
N GLY A 185 5.09 -4.14 7.83
CA GLY A 185 4.19 -5.27 7.90
C GLY A 185 3.31 -5.08 9.13
N ARG A 186 2.06 -4.68 8.90
CA ARG A 186 1.05 -4.59 9.96
C ARG A 186 0.71 -6.02 10.35
N SER A 187 1.56 -6.64 11.18
CA SER A 187 1.11 -7.73 12.00
C SER A 187 0.03 -7.16 12.92
N HIS A 188 -1.19 -7.63 12.75
CA HIS A 188 -2.28 -7.31 13.65
C HIS A 188 -1.83 -7.58 15.10
N ARG A 189 -1.46 -6.52 15.83
CA ARG A 189 -1.56 -6.55 17.29
C ARG A 189 -3.05 -6.64 17.60
N LEU A 190 -3.50 -7.85 17.89
CA LEU A 190 -4.70 -8.03 18.70
C LEU A 190 -4.52 -7.17 19.97
N PRO A 191 -5.51 -6.35 20.35
CA PRO A 191 -5.42 -5.59 21.58
C PRO A 191 -5.35 -6.57 22.75
N HIS A 192 -4.21 -6.60 23.44
CA HIS A 192 -4.20 -7.09 24.81
C HIS A 192 -5.10 -6.16 25.61
N ARG A 193 -6.29 -6.67 25.97
CA ARG A 193 -7.10 -6.07 27.03
C ARG A 193 -6.43 -6.40 28.38
N PRO A 194 -6.44 -5.45 29.33
CA PRO A 194 -5.91 -5.65 30.68
C PRO A 194 -6.70 -6.70 31.47
#